data_AF-A0AAN0VHN8-F1
#
_entry.id   AF-A0AAN0VHN8-F1
#
_cell.length_a   1.000
_cell.length_b   1.000
_cell.length_c   1.000
_cell.angle_alpha   90.00
_cell.angle_beta   90.00
_cell.angle_gamma   90.00
#
_symmetry.space_group_name_H-M   'P 1'
#
loop_
_entity.id
_entity.type
_entity.pdbx_description
1 polymer ?
#
loop_
_entity_poly.entity_id
_entity_poly.type
_entity_poly.pdbx_seq_one_letter_code
_entity_poly.pdbx_strand_id
1 'polypeptide(L)'
;MVHSVGDKMKEHGMTFVFAGTQKDDDSMLHTVIHFESEAHLKSFSEDQELTRLRAEAGAIVETGTFTPITDEAFINYPMVLNLK
;
A
#
# COMPACT_ATOMS: atom_id res chain seq x y z
N MET A 1 2.14 12.50 1.38
CA MET A 1 3.11 11.40 1.58
C MET A 1 3.19 10.47 0.37
N VAL A 2 2.11 9.81 -0.07
CA VAL A 2 2.18 8.87 -1.24
C VAL A 2 2.76 9.53 -2.51
N HIS A 3 2.36 10.76 -2.84
CA HIS A 3 2.91 11.48 -4.00
C HIS A 3 4.39 11.88 -3.88
N SER A 4 4.95 11.94 -2.66
CA SER A 4 6.35 12.33 -2.43
C SER A 4 7.30 11.14 -2.39
N VAL A 5 6.80 9.90 -2.49
CA VAL A 5 7.60 8.65 -2.45
C VAL A 5 7.46 7.81 -3.73
N GLY A 6 7.00 8.42 -4.82
CA GLY A 6 6.67 7.71 -6.06
C GLY A 6 7.82 6.89 -6.67
N ASP A 7 9.07 7.34 -6.53
CA ASP A 7 10.23 6.60 -7.02
C ASP A 7 10.52 5.35 -6.18
N LYS A 8 10.43 5.45 -4.84
CA LYS A 8 10.50 4.29 -3.94
C LYS A 8 9.39 3.29 -4.17
N MET A 9 8.19 3.76 -4.54
CA MET A 9 7.10 2.86 -4.88
C MET A 9 7.43 1.98 -6.09
N LYS A 10 8.10 2.54 -7.11
CA LYS A 10 8.57 1.77 -8.26
C LYS A 10 9.67 0.79 -7.87
N GLU A 11 10.59 1.18 -7.00
CA GLU A 11 11.67 0.29 -6.51
C GLU A 11 11.13 -0.94 -5.78
N HIS A 12 10.02 -0.78 -5.06
CA HIS A 12 9.36 -1.87 -4.34
C HIS A 12 8.26 -2.57 -5.17
N GLY A 13 8.20 -2.38 -6.49
CA GLY A 13 7.19 -3.03 -7.35
C GLY A 13 5.76 -2.88 -6.83
N MET A 14 5.43 -1.73 -6.23
CA MET A 14 4.15 -1.50 -5.55
C MET A 14 3.23 -0.57 -6.35
N THR A 15 1.94 -0.91 -6.36
CA THR A 15 0.88 -0.07 -6.91
C THR A 15 -0.24 0.10 -5.89
N PHE A 16 -0.55 1.33 -5.49
CA PHE A 16 -1.77 1.62 -4.73
C PHE A 16 -2.98 1.49 -5.64
N VAL A 17 -3.84 0.54 -5.33
CA VAL A 17 -5.14 0.35 -5.99
C VAL A 17 -6.19 1.24 -5.36
N PHE A 18 -6.15 1.34 -4.03
CA PHE A 18 -7.04 2.16 -3.23
C PHE A 18 -6.29 2.69 -2.00
N ALA A 19 -6.56 3.93 -1.63
CA ALA A 19 -6.16 4.50 -0.35
C ALA A 19 -7.22 5.51 0.09
N GLY A 20 -7.71 5.37 1.31
CA GLY A 20 -8.71 6.28 1.86
C GLY A 20 -8.88 6.08 3.36
N THR A 21 -9.26 7.14 4.06
CA THR A 21 -9.57 7.05 5.48
C THR A 21 -11.00 6.56 5.70
N GLN A 22 -11.26 5.93 6.84
CA GLN A 22 -12.61 5.56 7.23
C GLN A 22 -13.50 6.81 7.35
N LYS A 23 -14.76 6.70 6.93
CA LYS A 23 -15.71 7.82 6.85
C LYS A 23 -15.86 8.57 8.19
N ASP A 24 -15.95 7.82 9.27
CA ASP A 24 -16.27 8.31 10.62
C ASP A 24 -15.06 8.26 11.57
N ASP A 25 -13.88 7.89 11.05
CA ASP A 25 -12.61 7.85 11.77
C ASP A 25 -11.46 8.16 10.80
N ASP A 26 -11.06 9.43 10.76
CA ASP A 26 -10.01 9.90 9.85
C ASP A 26 -8.59 9.45 10.27
N SER A 27 -8.44 8.90 11.48
CA SER A 27 -7.20 8.31 11.95
C SER A 27 -6.94 6.90 11.36
N MET A 28 -7.99 6.27 10.83
CA MET A 28 -7.91 4.91 10.28
C MET A 28 -7.77 4.93 8.76
N LEU A 29 -6.59 4.53 8.27
CA LEU A 29 -6.29 4.42 6.85
C LEU A 29 -6.56 3.00 6.34
N HIS A 30 -7.32 2.88 5.26
CA HIS A 30 -7.50 1.65 4.50
C HIS A 30 -6.77 1.75 3.16
N THR A 31 -5.99 0.72 2.83
CA THR A 31 -5.26 0.64 1.56
C THR A 31 -5.41 -0.73 0.93
N VAL A 32 -5.55 -0.75 -0.39
CA VAL A 32 -5.33 -1.95 -1.20
C VAL A 32 -4.07 -1.69 -2.03
N ILE A 33 -3.07 -2.55 -1.86
CA ILE A 33 -1.76 -2.42 -2.49
C ILE A 33 -1.51 -3.71 -3.26
N HIS A 34 -1.19 -3.57 -4.55
CA HIS A 34 -0.65 -4.66 -5.35
C HIS A 34 0.87 -4.62 -5.29
N PHE A 35 1.49 -5.78 -5.08
CA PHE A 35 2.93 -5.96 -5.18
C PHE A 35 3.20 -7.00 -6.27
N GLU A 36 4.22 -6.75 -7.11
CA GLU A 36 4.60 -7.68 -8.18
C GLU A 36 5.11 -9.04 -7.64
N SER A 37 5.51 -9.11 -6.37
CA SER A 37 5.92 -10.35 -5.71
C SER A 37 5.87 -10.27 -4.18
N GLU A 38 5.91 -11.42 -3.49
CA GLU A 38 6.09 -11.47 -2.03
C GLU A 38 7.43 -10.86 -1.58
N ALA A 39 8.49 -10.97 -2.39
CA ALA A 39 9.79 -10.38 -2.08
C ALA A 39 9.71 -8.84 -2.02
N HIS A 40 8.90 -8.25 -2.90
CA HIS A 40 8.62 -6.82 -2.91
C HIS A 40 7.84 -6.37 -1.66
N LEU A 41 6.83 -7.14 -1.23
CA LEU A 41 6.13 -6.91 0.04
C LEU A 41 7.10 -6.91 1.23
N LYS A 42 8.02 -7.89 1.28
CA LYS A 42 9.03 -8.00 2.34
C LYS A 42 10.01 -6.83 2.31
N SER A 43 10.50 -6.46 1.15
CA SER A 43 11.38 -5.29 0.97
C SER A 43 10.71 -4.00 1.45
N PHE A 44 9.43 -3.81 1.11
CA PHE A 44 8.64 -2.65 1.53
C PHE A 44 8.39 -2.58 3.04
N SER A 45 8.22 -3.73 3.70
CA SER A 45 8.03 -3.80 5.15
C SER A 45 9.33 -3.61 5.93
N GLU A 46 10.48 -3.97 5.34
CA GLU A 46 11.82 -3.82 5.93
C GLU A 46 12.45 -2.44 5.64
N ASP A 47 11.86 -1.60 4.78
CA ASP A 47 12.34 -0.25 4.47
C ASP A 47 12.16 0.71 5.67
N GLN A 48 13.27 0.93 6.38
CA GLN A 48 13.32 1.79 7.56
C GLN A 48 13.04 3.26 7.23
N GLU A 49 13.41 3.73 6.04
CA GLU A 49 13.19 5.12 5.65
C GLU A 49 11.71 5.38 5.36
N LEU A 50 11.04 4.46 4.65
CA LEU A 50 9.60 4.53 4.46
C LEU A 50 8.84 4.40 5.78
N THR A 51 9.29 3.52 6.68
CA THR A 51 8.73 3.39 8.03
C THR A 51 8.84 4.71 8.80
N ARG A 52 10.00 5.37 8.75
CA ARG A 52 10.23 6.67 9.37
C ARG A 52 9.33 7.74 8.77
N LEU A 53 9.21 7.82 7.44
CA LEU A 53 8.35 8.79 6.75
C LEU A 53 6.86 8.59 7.06
N ARG A 54 6.41 7.34 7.20
CA ARG A 54 5.04 7.02 7.63
C ARG A 54 4.80 7.49 9.06
N ALA A 55 5.74 7.25 9.97
CA ALA A 55 5.65 7.70 11.35
C ALA A 55 5.66 9.24 11.46
N GLU A 56 6.52 9.94 10.71
CA GLU A 56 6.52 11.41 10.64
C GLU A 56 5.22 11.98 10.09
N ALA A 57 4.56 11.24 9.19
CA ALA A 57 3.23 11.59 8.67
C ALA A 57 2.09 11.26 9.66
N GLY A 58 2.40 10.78 10.87
CA GLY A 58 1.43 10.47 11.92
C GLY A 58 0.85 9.05 11.87
N ALA A 59 1.36 8.16 11.01
CA ALA A 59 0.89 6.79 10.96
C ALA A 59 1.46 5.94 12.11
N ILE A 60 0.57 5.23 12.81
CA ILE A 60 0.96 4.24 13.82
C ILE A 60 1.27 2.93 13.09
N VAL A 61 2.54 2.69 12.81
CA VAL A 61 2.97 1.59 11.92
C VAL A 61 2.81 0.20 12.57
N GLU A 62 2.81 0.14 13.90
CA GLU A 62 2.74 -1.11 14.68
C GLU A 62 1.34 -1.73 14.75
N THR A 63 0.28 -0.97 14.42
CA THR A 63 -1.12 -1.44 14.47
C THR A 63 -1.65 -1.92 13.12
N GLY A 64 -0.79 -2.00 12.10
CA GLY A 64 -1.17 -2.42 10.76
C GLY A 64 -1.60 -3.89 10.72
N THR A 65 -2.79 -4.16 10.20
CA THR A 65 -3.23 -5.52 9.85
C THR A 65 -3.10 -5.71 8.35
N PHE A 66 -2.44 -6.79 7.92
CA PHE A 66 -2.27 -7.14 6.51
C PHE A 66 -3.03 -8.42 6.21
N THR A 67 -3.90 -8.36 5.19
CA THR A 67 -4.67 -9.51 4.72
C THR A 67 -4.29 -9.78 3.27
N PRO A 68 -3.55 -10.87 2.98
CA PRO A 68 -3.28 -11.29 1.61
C PRO A 68 -4.58 -11.56 0.85
N ILE A 69 -4.64 -11.11 -0.40
CA ILE A 69 -5.77 -11.33 -1.32
C ILE A 69 -5.26 -12.24 -2.45
N THR A 70 -6.11 -13.16 -2.93
CA THR A 70 -5.79 -14.09 -4.03
C THR A 70 -5.41 -13.35 -5.32
N ASP A 71 -4.54 -13.97 -6.12
CA ASP A 71 -4.13 -13.48 -7.46
C ASP A 71 -5.28 -13.50 -8.48
N GLU A 72 -6.38 -14.21 -8.19
CA GLU A 72 -7.59 -14.22 -9.02
C GLU A 72 -8.45 -12.94 -8.86
N ALA A 73 -8.09 -12.05 -7.93
CA ALA A 73 -8.83 -10.81 -7.73
C ALA A 73 -8.72 -9.88 -8.96
N PHE A 74 -9.82 -9.23 -9.31
CA PHE A 74 -9.87 -8.22 -10.36
C PHE A 74 -10.19 -6.85 -9.77
N ILE A 75 -9.74 -5.81 -10.45
CA ILE A 75 -9.93 -4.41 -10.06
C ILE A 75 -10.68 -3.71 -11.18
N ASN A 76 -11.60 -2.81 -10.80
CA ASN A 76 -12.44 -2.01 -11.70
C ASN A 76 -13.34 -2.85 -12.63
N TYR A 77 -14.45 -3.41 -12.15
CA TYR A 77 -15.44 -4.05 -13.04
C TYR A 77 -16.49 -3.04 -13.55
N PRO A 78 -16.95 -3.11 -14.83
CA PRO A 78 -16.65 -4.13 -15.85
C PRO A 78 -15.36 -3.92 -16.64
N MET A 79 -14.73 -2.75 -16.52
CA MET A 79 -13.49 -2.41 -17.24
C MET A 79 -12.25 -2.78 -16.44
N VAL A 80 -11.93 -4.08 -16.45
CA VAL A 80 -10.86 -4.64 -15.61
C VAL A 80 -9.53 -3.93 -15.88
N LEU A 81 -8.93 -3.40 -14.82
CA LEU A 81 -7.58 -2.84 -14.87
C LEU A 81 -6.57 -3.97 -14.65
N ASN A 82 -5.75 -4.23 -15.66
CA ASN A 82 -4.62 -5.14 -15.54
C ASN A 82 -3.43 -4.38 -14.97
N LEU A 83 -3.12 -4.64 -13.70
CA LEU A 83 -1.85 -4.23 -13.12
C LEU A 83 -0.79 -5.19 -13.67
N LYS A 84 0.24 -4.62 -14.29
CA LYS A 84 1.37 -5.38 -14.84
C LYS A 84 2.47 -5.47 -13.81
#